data_AF-A0A7V8E126-F1
#
_entry.id   AF-A0A7V8E126-F1
#
_cell.length_a   1.000
_cell.length_b   1.000
_cell.length_c   1.000
_cell.angle_alpha   90.00
_cell.angle_beta   90.00
_cell.angle_gamma   90.00
#
_symmetry.space_group_name_H-M   'P 1'
#
loop_
_entity.id
_entity.type
_entity.pdbx_description
1 polymer ?
#
loop_
_entity_poly.entity_id
_entity_poly.type
_entity_poly.pdbx_seq_one_letter_code
_entity_poly.pdbx_strand_id
1 'polypeptide(L)'
;MRLLAAMLLASALVFAEPCSSCNTEVAADANFCPKCGAAKAASSKKVDEAIKAAEAKRKDFIASLESLRRAYLEAGQEQRATEIATLIRGIEEAGLRGEEGEMTGGAVVAGSKEGGKSIKEANDLFEQAKLYMSTVNPVKRGTNLMVAIDKLREIVEKYPDSDRVVDAWYNLGRCYHDGYVRRYEDAIKAYDKVKEVDPKNSGDSRIYAAQLVDKLGRYKEAYERYGDVIDHDANVKNVEWARARRAKLEPYK
;
A
#
# COMPACT_ATOMS: atom_id res chain seq x y z
N MET A 1 13.83 36.94 -74.34
CA MET A 1 13.88 35.47 -74.39
C MET A 1 14.49 34.98 -73.09
N ARG A 2 13.65 34.56 -72.12
CA ARG A 2 13.59 33.19 -71.54
C ARG A 2 14.97 32.64 -71.16
N LEU A 3 15.35 32.73 -69.88
CA LEU A 3 15.19 31.69 -68.82
C LEU A 3 15.98 30.42 -69.12
N LEU A 4 16.91 30.05 -68.23
CA LEU A 4 16.85 28.82 -67.43
C LEU A 4 18.02 28.77 -66.42
N ALA A 5 17.67 28.97 -65.15
CA ALA A 5 18.52 28.67 -64.01
C ALA A 5 18.41 27.17 -63.71
N ALA A 6 19.54 26.48 -63.57
CA ALA A 6 19.58 25.10 -63.11
C ALA A 6 19.40 25.07 -61.58
N MET A 7 18.19 24.73 -61.12
CA MET A 7 17.93 24.39 -59.72
C MET A 7 18.44 22.96 -59.46
N LEU A 8 19.51 22.85 -58.68
CA LEU A 8 19.88 21.63 -57.97
C LEU A 8 18.81 21.34 -56.91
N LEU A 9 17.95 20.36 -57.17
CA LEU A 9 17.07 19.79 -56.15
C LEU A 9 17.94 18.99 -55.17
N ALA A 10 18.26 19.59 -54.02
CA ALA A 10 18.69 18.86 -52.84
C ALA A 10 17.51 17.97 -52.41
N SER A 11 17.52 16.72 -52.85
CA SER A 11 16.62 15.70 -52.33
C SER A 11 16.96 15.52 -50.85
N ALA A 12 16.02 15.90 -49.99
CA ALA A 12 16.10 15.59 -48.57
C ALA A 12 16.24 14.07 -48.44
N LEU A 13 17.40 13.62 -47.94
CA LEU A 13 17.58 12.25 -47.47
C LEU A 13 16.60 12.06 -46.31
N VAL A 14 15.44 11.48 -46.61
CA VAL A 14 14.51 10.99 -45.60
C VAL A 14 15.20 9.79 -44.95
N PHE A 15 15.79 10.00 -43.77
CA PHE A 15 16.35 8.91 -42.99
C PHE A 15 15.22 7.92 -42.66
N ALA A 16 15.32 6.70 -43.16
CA ALA A 16 14.40 5.63 -42.84
C ALA A 16 14.94 4.85 -41.63
N GLU A 17 14.08 4.57 -40.64
CA GLU A 17 14.41 3.76 -39.47
C GLU A 17 13.72 2.39 -39.58
N PRO A 18 14.40 1.28 -39.25
CA PRO A 18 13.76 -0.04 -39.27
C PRO A 18 12.73 -0.16 -38.15
N CYS A 19 11.55 -0.67 -38.49
CA CYS A 19 10.50 -0.96 -37.51
C CYS A 19 10.95 -2.00 -36.48
N SER A 20 10.83 -1.72 -35.19
CA SER A 20 11.23 -2.62 -34.09
C SER A 20 10.51 -3.97 -34.06
N SER A 21 9.33 -4.09 -34.70
CA SER A 21 8.54 -5.32 -34.71
C SER A 21 8.69 -6.17 -35.98
N CYS A 22 8.93 -5.55 -37.15
CA CYS A 22 8.96 -6.28 -38.43
C CYS A 22 10.13 -5.89 -39.35
N ASN A 23 11.06 -5.08 -38.84
CA ASN A 23 12.31 -4.64 -39.46
C ASN A 23 12.18 -4.00 -40.85
N THR A 24 10.97 -3.55 -41.21
CA THR A 24 10.72 -2.85 -42.47
C THR A 24 11.14 -1.40 -42.32
N GLU A 25 11.78 -0.84 -43.33
CA GLU A 25 12.16 0.59 -43.35
C GLU A 25 10.90 1.46 -43.32
N VAL A 26 10.84 2.37 -42.34
CA VAL A 26 9.74 3.30 -42.15
C VAL A 26 10.31 4.73 -42.16
N ALA A 27 9.61 5.66 -42.79
CA ALA A 27 9.95 7.08 -42.71
C ALA A 27 10.05 7.53 -41.24
N ALA A 28 11.04 8.36 -40.91
CA ALA A 28 11.31 8.78 -39.52
C ALA A 28 10.11 9.47 -38.83
N ASP A 29 9.24 10.11 -39.60
CA ASP A 29 8.05 10.85 -39.15
C ASP A 29 6.75 10.02 -39.13
N ALA A 30 6.78 8.75 -39.56
CA ALA A 30 5.60 7.90 -39.55
C ALA A 30 5.25 7.44 -38.13
N ASN A 31 3.99 7.67 -37.73
CA ASN A 31 3.46 7.26 -36.42
C ASN A 31 3.18 5.75 -36.32
N PHE A 32 3.00 5.07 -37.45
CA PHE A 32 2.68 3.65 -37.54
C PHE A 32 3.48 2.98 -38.66
N CYS A 33 3.89 1.74 -38.43
CA CYS A 33 4.49 0.93 -39.49
C CYS A 33 3.43 0.55 -40.53
N PRO A 34 3.61 0.90 -41.82
CA PRO A 34 2.60 0.62 -42.86
C PRO A 34 2.44 -0.88 -43.16
N LYS A 35 3.42 -1.72 -42.78
CA LYS A 35 3.38 -3.16 -43.01
C LYS A 35 2.68 -3.95 -41.90
N CYS A 36 2.98 -3.65 -40.63
CA CYS A 36 2.51 -4.46 -39.49
C CYS A 36 1.59 -3.69 -38.53
N GLY A 37 1.39 -2.39 -38.73
CA GLY A 37 0.54 -1.57 -37.87
C GLY A 37 1.15 -1.23 -36.50
N ALA A 38 2.39 -1.66 -36.21
CA ALA A 38 3.05 -1.34 -34.95
C ALA A 38 3.21 0.18 -34.80
N ALA A 39 2.76 0.73 -33.67
CA ALA A 39 2.94 2.13 -33.31
C ALA A 39 4.41 2.39 -32.94
N LYS A 40 4.95 3.53 -33.36
CA LYS A 40 6.29 3.96 -32.92
C LYS A 40 6.21 4.28 -31.42
N ALA A 41 6.98 3.56 -30.59
CA ALA A 41 7.06 3.87 -29.17
C ALA A 41 7.50 5.34 -29.00
N ALA A 42 6.83 6.10 -28.14
CA ALA A 42 7.28 7.46 -27.81
C ALA A 42 8.74 7.39 -27.35
N SER A 43 9.60 8.31 -27.82
CA SER A 43 11.01 8.27 -27.43
C SER A 43 11.12 8.33 -25.91
N SER A 44 11.92 7.44 -25.33
CA SER A 44 12.21 7.42 -23.88
C SER A 44 12.59 8.82 -23.38
N LYS A 45 13.37 9.55 -24.18
CA LYS A 45 13.74 10.95 -23.90
C LYS A 45 12.55 11.88 -23.63
N LYS A 46 11.46 11.79 -24.41
CA LYS A 46 10.27 12.64 -24.22
C LYS A 46 9.52 12.27 -22.93
N VAL A 47 9.54 10.99 -22.57
CA VAL A 47 8.99 10.49 -21.30
C VAL A 47 9.85 10.97 -20.12
N ASP A 48 11.17 10.89 -20.23
CA ASP A 48 12.11 11.34 -19.19
C ASP A 48 12.02 12.86 -18.94
N GLU A 49 11.89 13.66 -19.99
CA GLU A 49 11.66 15.10 -19.88
C GLU A 49 10.33 15.42 -19.19
N ALA A 50 9.27 14.66 -19.50
CA ALA A 50 7.97 14.81 -18.86
C ALA A 50 8.01 14.41 -17.38
N ILE A 51 8.75 13.35 -17.02
CA ILE A 51 8.96 12.93 -15.64
C ILE A 51 9.69 14.03 -14.85
N LYS A 52 10.82 14.53 -15.37
CA LYS A 52 11.58 15.63 -14.72
C LYS A 52 10.73 16.87 -14.51
N ALA A 53 9.93 17.25 -15.52
CA ALA A 53 9.02 18.40 -15.41
C ALA A 53 7.93 18.17 -14.35
N ALA A 54 7.41 16.94 -14.23
CA ALA A 54 6.42 16.59 -13.21
C ALA A 54 7.03 16.54 -11.80
N GLU A 55 8.26 16.04 -11.65
CA GLU A 55 8.99 16.03 -10.38
C GLU A 55 9.29 17.44 -9.87
N ALA A 56 9.67 18.36 -10.75
CA ALA A 56 9.86 19.77 -10.40
C ALA A 56 8.56 20.38 -9.83
N LYS A 57 7.43 20.21 -10.55
CA LYS A 57 6.12 20.69 -10.08
C LYS A 57 5.68 20.06 -8.77
N ARG A 58 5.97 18.77 -8.57
CA ARG A 58 5.68 18.05 -7.32
C ARG A 58 6.47 18.65 -6.15
N LYS A 59 7.75 18.98 -6.35
CA LYS A 59 8.59 19.64 -5.34
C LYS A 59 8.06 21.02 -4.97
N ASP A 60 7.65 21.82 -5.95
CA ASP A 60 7.06 23.14 -5.73
C ASP A 60 5.74 23.05 -4.95
N PHE A 61 4.92 22.03 -5.25
CA PHE A 61 3.67 21.78 -4.53
C PHE A 61 3.92 21.35 -3.08
N ILE A 62 4.88 20.46 -2.83
CA ILE A 62 5.27 20.06 -1.47
C ILE A 62 5.74 21.27 -0.67
N ALA A 63 6.60 22.14 -1.23
CA ALA A 63 7.05 23.35 -0.56
C ALA A 63 5.89 24.30 -0.20
N SER A 64 4.88 24.37 -1.08
CA SER A 64 3.66 25.15 -0.83
C SER A 64 2.85 24.58 0.33
N LEU A 65 2.72 23.25 0.40
CA LEU A 65 2.05 22.55 1.50
C LEU A 65 2.82 22.70 2.82
N GLU A 66 4.15 22.63 2.82
CA GLU A 66 4.95 22.88 4.02
C GLU A 66 4.75 24.29 4.57
N SER A 67 4.65 25.28 3.68
CA SER A 67 4.37 26.66 4.07
C SER A 67 3.00 26.78 4.75
N LEU A 68 1.97 26.14 4.19
CA LEU A 68 0.64 26.07 4.80
C LEU A 68 0.65 25.33 6.15
N ARG A 69 1.40 24.22 6.25
CA ARG A 69 1.55 23.47 7.50
C ARG A 69 2.16 24.31 8.60
N ARG A 70 3.21 25.10 8.30
CA ARG A 70 3.84 26.02 9.26
C ARG A 70 2.84 27.07 9.73
N ALA A 71 2.07 27.66 8.81
CA ALA A 71 1.00 28.60 9.17
C ALA A 71 -0.06 27.98 10.10
N TYR A 72 -0.43 26.70 9.90
CA TYR A 72 -1.34 26.00 10.83
C TYR A 72 -0.73 25.75 12.20
N LEU A 73 0.58 25.45 12.28
CA LEU A 73 1.28 25.29 13.56
C LEU A 73 1.34 26.62 14.33
N GLU A 74 1.68 27.72 13.64
CA GLU A 74 1.69 29.07 14.21
C GLU A 74 0.30 29.51 14.70
N ALA A 75 -0.77 29.08 14.01
CA ALA A 75 -2.14 29.34 14.39
C ALA A 75 -2.70 28.37 15.48
N GLY A 76 -1.89 27.46 16.02
CA GLY A 76 -2.32 26.47 17.02
C GLY A 76 -3.28 25.39 16.49
N GLN A 77 -3.38 25.24 15.16
CA GLN A 77 -4.26 24.27 14.50
C GLN A 77 -3.52 22.95 14.23
N GLU A 78 -3.08 22.28 15.30
CA GLU A 78 -2.23 21.08 15.23
C GLU A 78 -2.84 19.93 14.40
N GLN A 79 -4.17 19.76 14.48
CA GLN A 79 -4.87 18.74 13.69
C GLN A 79 -4.74 19.00 12.18
N ARG A 80 -4.93 20.24 11.74
CA ARG A 80 -4.78 20.62 10.32
C ARG A 80 -3.33 20.54 9.86
N ALA A 81 -2.38 20.91 10.72
CA ALA A 81 -0.96 20.72 10.43
C ALA A 81 -0.60 19.23 10.24
N THR A 82 -1.21 18.34 11.03
CA THR A 82 -1.03 16.89 10.93
C THR A 82 -1.65 16.32 9.65
N GLU A 83 -2.81 16.82 9.23
CA GLU A 83 -3.44 16.47 7.94
C GLU A 83 -2.53 16.85 6.76
N ILE A 84 -1.96 18.05 6.78
CA ILE A 84 -1.02 18.49 5.74
C ILE A 84 0.29 17.68 5.77
N ALA A 85 0.82 17.34 6.96
CA ALA A 85 2.00 16.48 7.08
C ALA A 85 1.75 15.10 6.47
N THR A 86 0.57 14.53 6.69
CA THR A 86 0.17 13.23 6.14
C THR A 86 0.03 13.29 4.62
N LEU A 87 -0.53 14.38 4.08
CA LEU A 87 -0.63 14.62 2.65
C LEU A 87 0.75 14.74 1.99
N ILE A 88 1.68 15.50 2.59
CA ILE A 88 3.05 15.65 2.08
C ILE A 88 3.73 14.28 2.00
N ARG A 89 3.70 13.50 3.08
CA ARG A 89 4.28 12.15 3.12
C ARG A 89 3.69 11.25 2.02
N GLY A 90 2.37 11.29 1.82
CA GLY A 90 1.73 10.52 0.75
C GLY A 90 2.16 10.95 -0.64
N ILE A 91 2.36 12.25 -0.87
CA ILE A 91 2.89 12.77 -2.14
C ILE A 91 4.33 12.34 -2.34
N GLU A 92 5.18 12.36 -1.31
CA GLU A 92 6.60 11.96 -1.32
C GLU A 92 6.81 10.45 -1.56
N GLU A 93 5.91 9.61 -1.04
CA GLU A 93 5.93 8.15 -1.24
C GLU A 93 5.44 7.75 -2.65
N ALA A 94 4.58 8.56 -3.28
CA ALA A 94 3.96 8.25 -4.57
C ALA A 94 4.86 8.48 -5.81
N GLY A 95 6.17 8.22 -5.72
CA GLY A 95 7.14 8.51 -6.78
C GLY A 95 6.66 8.13 -8.20
N LEU A 96 6.84 9.04 -9.17
CA LEU A 96 6.56 8.80 -10.59
C LEU A 96 7.67 7.91 -11.17
N ARG A 97 7.60 6.60 -10.93
CA ARG A 97 8.63 5.66 -11.42
C ARG A 97 8.41 5.35 -12.90
N GLY A 98 9.29 5.84 -13.76
CA GLY A 98 9.82 5.01 -14.85
C GLY A 98 10.75 3.98 -14.21
N GLU A 99 10.47 2.70 -14.48
CA GLU A 99 11.20 1.47 -14.16
C GLU A 99 12.28 1.47 -13.04
N GLU A 100 12.09 0.51 -12.13
CA GLU A 100 13.06 -0.05 -11.17
C GLU A 100 13.57 0.86 -10.04
N GLY A 101 13.34 0.46 -8.78
CA GLY A 101 14.02 1.07 -7.64
C GLY A 101 13.31 1.00 -6.30
N GLU A 102 13.52 -0.13 -5.62
CA GLU A 102 13.55 -0.27 -4.16
C GLU A 102 12.26 -0.11 -3.35
N MET A 103 11.93 -1.25 -2.73
CA MET A 103 11.02 -1.46 -1.62
C MET A 103 11.71 -1.03 -0.33
N THR A 104 11.29 0.06 0.30
CA THR A 104 11.65 0.32 1.69
C THR A 104 10.65 -0.41 2.58
N GLY A 105 11.12 -1.56 3.07
CA GLY A 105 10.40 -2.45 3.96
C GLY A 105 10.03 -1.78 5.28
N GLY A 106 8.74 -1.72 5.57
CA GLY A 106 8.23 -1.53 6.91
C GLY A 106 8.35 -2.84 7.70
N ALA A 107 9.24 -2.83 8.69
CA ALA A 107 9.36 -3.74 9.83
C ALA A 107 8.92 -5.20 9.60
N VAL A 108 9.92 -6.02 9.23
CA VAL A 108 9.91 -7.46 9.44
C VAL A 108 9.90 -7.71 10.95
N VAL A 109 8.78 -8.16 11.51
CA VAL A 109 8.83 -8.89 12.78
C VAL A 109 9.14 -10.34 12.41
N ALA A 110 10.43 -10.66 12.48
CA ALA A 110 10.91 -12.02 12.36
C ALA A 110 10.54 -12.80 13.64
N GLY A 111 9.73 -13.83 13.46
CA GLY A 111 9.44 -14.87 14.44
C GLY A 111 9.14 -16.19 13.73
N SER A 112 10.14 -16.78 13.08
CA SER A 112 10.17 -18.20 12.70
C SER A 112 10.19 -19.04 13.98
N LYS A 113 9.55 -20.21 14.18
CA LYS A 113 8.94 -21.24 13.33
C LYS A 113 8.09 -22.15 14.27
N GLU A 114 6.98 -22.69 13.76
CA GLU A 114 6.61 -24.13 13.75
C GLU A 114 5.26 -24.29 13.04
N GLY A 115 5.22 -25.01 11.91
CA GLY A 115 3.96 -25.61 11.38
C GLY A 115 3.65 -25.42 9.89
N GLY A 116 3.94 -24.26 9.30
CA GLY A 116 3.50 -23.95 7.94
C GLY A 116 4.46 -24.35 6.82
N LYS A 117 3.92 -24.78 5.67
CA LYS A 117 4.65 -24.98 4.41
C LYS A 117 4.72 -23.65 3.66
N SER A 118 5.87 -23.33 3.09
CA SER A 118 5.97 -22.24 2.12
C SER A 118 5.27 -22.66 0.82
N ILE A 119 4.07 -22.12 0.59
CA ILE A 119 3.25 -22.40 -0.59
C ILE A 119 3.29 -21.17 -1.51
N LYS A 120 3.74 -21.35 -2.76
CA LYS A 120 3.95 -20.25 -3.71
C LYS A 120 2.66 -19.43 -3.92
N GLU A 121 1.54 -20.09 -4.14
CA GLU A 121 0.25 -19.44 -4.39
C GLU A 121 -0.21 -18.62 -3.17
N ALA A 122 -0.02 -19.14 -1.95
CA ALA A 122 -0.35 -18.42 -0.73
C ALA A 122 0.55 -17.19 -0.54
N ASN A 123 1.85 -17.31 -0.86
CA ASN A 123 2.80 -16.20 -0.83
C ASN A 123 2.43 -15.12 -1.86
N ASP A 124 2.08 -15.50 -3.08
CA ASP A 124 1.68 -14.57 -4.14
C ASP A 124 0.39 -13.82 -3.77
N LEU A 125 -0.60 -14.51 -3.19
CA LEU A 125 -1.82 -13.90 -2.66
C LEU A 125 -1.52 -12.93 -1.51
N PHE A 126 -0.60 -13.30 -0.63
CA PHE A 126 -0.23 -12.50 0.53
C PHE A 126 0.47 -11.20 0.11
N GLU A 127 1.38 -11.26 -0.85
CA GLU A 127 2.04 -10.07 -1.39
C GLU A 127 1.07 -9.17 -2.16
N GLN A 128 0.12 -9.74 -2.91
CA GLN A 128 -0.97 -8.97 -3.52
C GLN A 128 -1.81 -8.25 -2.47
N ALA A 129 -2.21 -8.95 -1.40
CA ALA A 129 -2.99 -8.34 -0.32
C ALA A 129 -2.24 -7.16 0.30
N LYS A 130 -0.95 -7.32 0.59
CA LYS A 130 -0.08 -6.25 1.11
C LYS A 130 -0.03 -5.04 0.19
N LEU A 131 0.05 -5.23 -1.13
CA LEU A 131 0.05 -4.13 -2.10
C LEU A 131 -1.26 -3.32 -2.04
N TYR A 132 -2.41 -3.99 -1.94
CA TYR A 132 -3.68 -3.30 -1.79
C TYR A 132 -3.80 -2.60 -0.43
N MET A 133 -3.28 -3.22 0.64
CA MET A 133 -3.24 -2.63 1.99
C MET A 133 -2.30 -1.44 2.10
N SER A 134 -1.19 -1.40 1.35
CA SER A 134 -0.23 -0.29 1.39
C SER A 134 -0.73 0.93 0.61
N THR A 135 -1.73 0.77 -0.24
CA THR A 135 -2.28 1.89 -1.00
C THR A 135 -3.02 2.86 -0.08
N VAL A 136 -2.48 4.08 0.06
CA VAL A 136 -3.00 5.15 0.93
C VAL A 136 -4.00 6.07 0.25
N ASN A 137 -4.43 5.77 -0.98
CA ASN A 137 -5.42 6.57 -1.69
C ASN A 137 -6.78 6.54 -0.95
N PRO A 138 -7.25 7.65 -0.35
CA PRO A 138 -8.44 7.65 0.49
C PRO A 138 -9.73 7.35 -0.30
N VAL A 139 -9.76 7.66 -1.60
CA VAL A 139 -10.89 7.38 -2.47
C VAL A 139 -11.02 5.88 -2.75
N LYS A 140 -9.89 5.19 -2.93
CA LYS A 140 -9.84 3.75 -3.22
C LYS A 140 -9.57 2.89 -1.99
N ARG A 141 -9.47 3.48 -0.80
CA ARG A 141 -9.06 2.75 0.42
C ARG A 141 -10.01 1.61 0.73
N GLY A 142 -11.31 1.89 0.79
CA GLY A 142 -12.32 0.86 1.06
C GLY A 142 -12.33 -0.27 0.03
N THR A 143 -12.22 0.06 -1.27
CA THR A 143 -12.20 -0.96 -2.33
C THR A 143 -10.93 -1.78 -2.31
N ASN A 144 -9.76 -1.16 -2.11
CA ASN A 144 -8.49 -1.86 -1.99
C ASN A 144 -8.48 -2.81 -0.78
N LEU A 145 -9.02 -2.36 0.37
CA LEU A 145 -9.15 -3.21 1.54
C LEU A 145 -10.08 -4.39 1.30
N MET A 146 -11.15 -4.22 0.52
CA MET A 146 -12.02 -5.34 0.15
C MET A 146 -11.27 -6.37 -0.69
N VAL A 147 -10.48 -5.92 -1.67
CA VAL A 147 -9.64 -6.83 -2.47
C VAL A 147 -8.60 -7.52 -1.59
N ALA A 148 -7.96 -6.80 -0.67
CA ALA A 148 -7.02 -7.39 0.27
C ALA A 148 -7.70 -8.45 1.15
N ILE A 149 -8.89 -8.18 1.67
CA ILE A 149 -9.69 -9.13 2.46
C ILE A 149 -9.95 -10.40 1.64
N ASP A 150 -10.37 -10.29 0.38
CA ASP A 150 -10.64 -11.44 -0.47
C ASP A 150 -9.39 -12.32 -0.66
N LYS A 151 -8.23 -11.69 -0.90
CA LYS A 151 -6.95 -12.41 -1.05
C LYS A 151 -6.52 -13.09 0.24
N LEU A 152 -6.66 -12.42 1.39
CA LEU A 152 -6.29 -12.98 2.69
C LEU A 152 -7.24 -14.11 3.11
N ARG A 153 -8.54 -13.99 2.81
CA ARG A 153 -9.52 -15.06 3.01
C ARG A 153 -9.19 -16.30 2.18
N GLU A 154 -8.80 -16.09 0.92
CA GLU A 154 -8.39 -17.19 0.05
C GLU A 154 -7.19 -17.96 0.64
N ILE A 155 -6.24 -17.27 1.29
CA ILE A 155 -5.12 -17.92 1.98
C ILE A 155 -5.60 -18.85 3.09
N VAL A 156 -6.42 -18.34 4.00
CA VAL A 156 -6.85 -19.12 5.19
C VAL A 156 -7.86 -20.22 4.84
N GLU A 157 -8.59 -20.08 3.74
CA GLU A 157 -9.57 -21.07 3.27
C GLU A 157 -8.92 -22.18 2.42
N LYS A 158 -8.03 -21.83 1.48
CA LYS A 158 -7.46 -22.80 0.52
C LYS A 158 -6.10 -23.35 0.94
N TYR A 159 -5.34 -22.62 1.74
CA TYR A 159 -3.98 -22.98 2.12
C TYR A 159 -3.80 -22.97 3.65
N PRO A 160 -4.60 -23.74 4.41
CA PRO A 160 -4.55 -23.74 5.88
C PRO A 160 -3.22 -24.25 6.46
N ASP A 161 -2.44 -24.99 5.67
CA ASP A 161 -1.10 -25.45 6.04
C ASP A 161 -0.01 -24.43 5.69
N SER A 162 -0.34 -23.25 5.14
CA SER A 162 0.65 -22.26 4.73
C SER A 162 1.31 -21.56 5.92
N ASP A 163 2.59 -21.21 5.80
CA ASP A 163 3.28 -20.33 6.77
C ASP A 163 2.69 -18.91 6.82
N ARG A 164 1.84 -18.54 5.85
CA ARG A 164 1.13 -17.26 5.80
C ARG A 164 -0.19 -17.21 6.55
N VAL A 165 -0.69 -18.32 7.11
CA VAL A 165 -2.03 -18.33 7.71
C VAL A 165 -2.14 -17.41 8.92
N VAL A 166 -1.12 -17.39 9.78
CA VAL A 166 -1.08 -16.52 10.97
C VAL A 166 -1.09 -15.04 10.53
N ASP A 167 -0.20 -14.68 9.60
CA ASP A 167 -0.12 -13.33 9.05
C ASP A 167 -1.42 -12.92 8.35
N ALA A 168 -2.08 -13.86 7.65
CA ALA A 168 -3.32 -13.61 6.94
C ALA A 168 -4.48 -13.32 7.89
N TRP A 169 -4.63 -14.08 8.97
CA TRP A 169 -5.62 -13.81 10.02
C TRP A 169 -5.39 -12.46 10.68
N TYR A 170 -4.13 -12.14 11.01
CA TYR A 170 -3.79 -10.85 11.60
C TYR A 170 -4.14 -9.68 10.67
N ASN A 171 -3.78 -9.78 9.38
CA ASN A 171 -4.08 -8.75 8.40
C ASN A 171 -5.57 -8.64 8.06
N LEU A 172 -6.34 -9.74 8.12
CA LEU A 172 -7.80 -9.69 8.06
C LEU A 172 -8.37 -8.84 9.20
N GLY A 173 -7.89 -9.06 10.42
CA GLY A 173 -8.27 -8.24 11.59
C GLY A 173 -8.03 -6.75 11.34
N ARG A 174 -6.86 -6.40 10.80
CA ARG A 174 -6.52 -5.01 10.47
C ARG A 174 -7.42 -4.42 9.38
N CYS A 175 -7.68 -5.16 8.31
CA CYS A 175 -8.54 -4.70 7.23
C CYS A 175 -9.98 -4.49 7.68
N TYR A 176 -10.54 -5.40 8.49
CA TYR A 176 -11.88 -5.27 9.03
C TYR A 176 -12.02 -4.13 10.05
N HIS A 177 -10.97 -3.88 10.85
CA HIS A 177 -10.91 -2.77 11.80
C HIS A 177 -10.84 -1.39 11.13
N ASP A 178 -10.27 -1.30 9.93
CA ASP A 178 -10.03 -0.03 9.25
C ASP A 178 -11.31 0.83 9.13
N GLY A 179 -11.16 2.15 9.27
CA GLY A 179 -12.27 3.11 9.30
C GLY A 179 -13.11 3.17 8.02
N TYR A 180 -12.62 2.64 6.90
CA TYR A 180 -13.39 2.50 5.66
C TYR A 180 -14.22 1.22 5.60
N VAL A 181 -13.88 0.19 6.39
CA VAL A 181 -14.57 -1.12 6.40
C VAL A 181 -15.45 -1.26 7.64
N ARG A 182 -14.94 -0.91 8.83
CA ARG A 182 -15.66 -0.84 10.11
C ARG A 182 -16.44 -2.10 10.50
N ARG A 183 -15.94 -3.27 10.12
CA ARG A 183 -16.51 -4.58 10.49
C ARG A 183 -15.84 -5.07 11.77
N TYR A 184 -16.09 -4.40 12.89
CA TYR A 184 -15.35 -4.63 14.13
C TYR A 184 -15.54 -6.03 14.71
N GLU A 185 -16.73 -6.62 14.58
CA GLU A 185 -17.00 -7.99 15.01
C GLU A 185 -16.17 -9.01 14.22
N ASP A 186 -16.00 -8.80 12.92
CA ASP A 186 -15.17 -9.68 12.08
C ASP A 186 -13.69 -9.45 12.34
N ALA A 187 -13.29 -8.22 12.67
CA ALA A 187 -11.94 -7.92 13.13
C ALA A 187 -11.59 -8.68 14.42
N ILE A 188 -12.48 -8.66 15.41
CA ILE A 188 -12.31 -9.40 16.67
C ILE A 188 -12.16 -10.90 16.39
N LYS A 189 -13.03 -11.49 15.56
CA LYS A 189 -12.94 -12.91 15.19
C LYS A 189 -11.62 -13.24 14.50
N ALA A 190 -11.15 -12.40 13.58
CA ALA A 190 -9.90 -12.63 12.87
C ALA A 190 -8.69 -12.55 13.82
N TYR A 191 -8.67 -11.61 14.76
CA TYR A 191 -7.62 -11.55 15.78
C TYR A 191 -7.66 -12.73 16.76
N ASP A 192 -8.86 -13.21 17.11
CA ASP A 192 -9.02 -14.41 17.93
C ASP A 192 -8.47 -15.66 17.23
N LYS A 193 -8.62 -15.75 15.90
CA LYS A 193 -8.03 -16.84 15.10
C LYS A 193 -6.51 -16.87 15.14
N VAL A 194 -5.83 -15.72 15.25
CA VAL A 194 -4.37 -15.68 15.44
C VAL A 194 -3.97 -16.41 16.73
N LYS A 195 -4.72 -16.21 17.82
CA LYS A 195 -4.49 -16.91 19.10
C LYS A 195 -4.73 -18.42 18.99
N GLU A 196 -5.69 -18.86 18.19
CA GLU A 196 -5.95 -20.29 17.98
C GLU A 196 -4.82 -20.97 17.19
N VAL A 197 -4.23 -20.29 16.20
CA VAL A 197 -3.20 -20.85 15.31
C VAL A 197 -1.80 -20.70 15.90
N ASP A 198 -1.47 -19.55 16.49
CA ASP A 198 -0.18 -19.29 17.15
C ASP A 198 -0.39 -18.62 18.52
N PRO A 199 -0.72 -19.42 19.56
CA PRO A 199 -0.97 -18.89 20.91
C PRO A 199 0.21 -18.14 21.51
N LYS A 200 1.44 -18.44 21.08
CA LYS A 200 2.66 -17.86 21.66
C LYS A 200 2.94 -16.47 21.10
N ASN A 201 2.69 -16.24 19.81
CA ASN A 201 2.97 -14.95 19.17
C ASN A 201 1.72 -14.09 18.92
N SER A 202 0.59 -14.39 19.55
CA SER A 202 -0.65 -13.64 19.40
C SER A 202 -0.81 -12.45 20.36
N GLY A 203 0.29 -11.86 20.87
CA GLY A 203 0.23 -10.71 21.80
C GLY A 203 -0.48 -9.51 21.19
N ASP A 204 -0.02 -9.07 20.01
CA ASP A 204 -0.62 -7.94 19.29
C ASP A 204 -2.09 -8.18 18.94
N SER A 205 -2.46 -9.39 18.52
CA SER A 205 -3.87 -9.69 18.19
C SER A 205 -4.77 -9.69 19.43
N ARG A 206 -4.28 -10.19 20.59
CA ARG A 206 -5.03 -10.15 21.85
C ARG A 206 -5.36 -8.71 22.27
N ILE A 207 -4.37 -7.82 22.23
CA ILE A 207 -4.61 -6.43 22.65
C ILE A 207 -5.56 -5.70 21.70
N TYR A 208 -5.46 -5.92 20.38
CA TYR A 208 -6.38 -5.31 19.42
C TYR A 208 -7.81 -5.86 19.56
N ALA A 209 -7.98 -7.17 19.77
CA ALA A 209 -9.30 -7.74 20.03
C ALA A 209 -9.94 -7.13 21.29
N ALA A 210 -9.17 -7.02 22.38
CA ALA A 210 -9.66 -6.43 23.63
C ALA A 210 -10.07 -4.95 23.46
N GLN A 211 -9.26 -4.16 22.75
CA GLN A 211 -9.56 -2.76 22.42
C GLN A 211 -10.83 -2.61 21.57
N LEU A 212 -11.07 -3.53 20.64
CA LEU A 212 -12.27 -3.50 19.80
C LEU A 212 -13.54 -3.86 20.59
N VAL A 213 -13.48 -4.86 21.46
CA VAL A 213 -14.59 -5.22 22.35
C VAL A 213 -14.95 -4.04 23.26
N ASP A 214 -13.94 -3.37 23.81
CA ASP A 214 -14.09 -2.14 24.61
C ASP A 214 -14.74 -1.00 23.80
N LYS A 215 -14.27 -0.77 22.57
CA LYS A 215 -14.83 0.22 21.63
C LYS A 215 -16.30 -0.05 21.30
N LEU A 216 -16.72 -1.31 21.28
CA LEU A 216 -18.11 -1.72 21.08
C LEU A 216 -18.98 -1.60 22.35
N GLY A 217 -18.41 -1.15 23.47
CA GLY A 217 -19.12 -0.97 24.74
C GLY A 217 -19.40 -2.27 25.49
N ARG A 218 -18.81 -3.39 25.06
CA ARG A 218 -18.95 -4.71 25.70
C ARG A 218 -18.01 -4.81 26.91
N TYR A 219 -18.22 -3.96 27.91
CA TYR A 219 -17.25 -3.70 28.97
C TYR A 219 -16.90 -4.93 29.82
N LYS A 220 -17.88 -5.79 30.11
CA LYS A 220 -17.63 -7.04 30.85
C LYS A 220 -16.64 -7.95 30.10
N GLU A 221 -16.88 -8.16 28.82
CA GLU A 221 -15.97 -8.96 28.01
C GLU A 221 -14.63 -8.26 27.83
N ALA A 222 -14.60 -6.94 27.61
CA ALA A 222 -13.35 -6.19 27.54
C ALA A 222 -12.52 -6.36 28.82
N TYR A 223 -13.15 -6.39 30.00
CA TYR A 223 -12.49 -6.66 31.27
C TYR A 223 -11.80 -8.03 31.28
N GLU A 224 -12.49 -9.08 30.83
CA GLU A 224 -11.94 -10.43 30.71
C GLU A 224 -10.80 -10.49 29.68
N ARG A 225 -10.98 -9.86 28.51
CA ARG A 225 -9.99 -9.85 27.43
C ARG A 225 -8.71 -9.09 27.81
N TYR A 226 -8.81 -8.00 28.57
CA TYR A 226 -7.62 -7.36 29.13
C TYR A 226 -6.93 -8.21 30.18
N GLY A 227 -7.66 -9.09 30.89
CA GLY A 227 -7.05 -10.14 31.71
C GLY A 227 -6.20 -11.10 30.87
N ASP A 228 -6.76 -11.63 29.77
CA ASP A 228 -6.05 -12.50 28.82
C ASP A 228 -4.75 -11.85 28.28
N VAL A 229 -4.77 -10.54 28.01
CA VAL A 229 -3.55 -9.78 27.63
C VAL A 229 -2.53 -9.76 28.76
N ILE A 230 -2.94 -9.47 29.99
CA ILE A 230 -2.03 -9.38 31.15
C ILE A 230 -1.34 -10.71 31.44
N ASP A 231 -2.05 -11.82 31.22
CA ASP A 231 -1.59 -13.16 31.55
C ASP A 231 -0.69 -13.76 30.46
N HIS A 232 -0.85 -13.33 29.20
CA HIS A 232 -0.23 -14.00 28.04
C HIS A 232 0.63 -13.11 27.12
N ASP A 233 0.53 -11.78 27.18
CA ASP A 233 1.33 -10.90 26.33
C ASP A 233 2.73 -10.66 26.95
N ALA A 234 3.78 -10.90 26.17
CA ALA A 234 5.16 -10.64 26.59
C ALA A 234 5.54 -9.15 26.49
N ASN A 235 4.75 -8.34 25.77
CA ASN A 235 5.02 -6.92 25.60
C ASN A 235 4.57 -6.14 26.86
N VAL A 236 5.56 -5.70 27.64
CA VAL A 236 5.35 -4.95 28.89
C VAL A 236 4.44 -3.73 28.70
N LYS A 237 4.56 -2.99 27.59
CA LYS A 237 3.72 -1.81 27.34
C LYS A 237 2.26 -2.19 27.11
N ASN A 238 1.99 -3.26 26.37
CA ASN A 238 0.64 -3.77 26.15
C ASN A 238 0.02 -4.20 27.48
N VAL A 239 0.79 -4.93 28.30
CA VAL A 239 0.37 -5.39 29.63
C VAL A 239 0.08 -4.22 30.58
N GLU A 240 0.95 -3.21 30.64
CA GLU A 240 0.74 -2.02 31.47
C GLU A 240 -0.52 -1.25 31.04
N TRP A 241 -0.69 -1.05 29.74
CA TRP A 241 -1.88 -0.39 29.19
C TRP A 241 -3.15 -1.20 29.50
N ALA A 242 -3.10 -2.53 29.33
CA ALA A 242 -4.22 -3.42 29.64
C ALA A 242 -4.60 -3.38 31.12
N ARG A 243 -3.62 -3.37 32.04
CA ARG A 243 -3.89 -3.19 33.49
C ARG A 243 -4.59 -1.87 33.77
N ALA A 244 -4.08 -0.78 33.22
CA ALA A 244 -4.65 0.55 33.42
C ALA A 244 -6.08 0.66 32.87
N ARG A 245 -6.36 0.06 31.71
CA ARG A 245 -7.71 0.06 31.13
C ARG A 245 -8.65 -0.88 31.89
N ARG A 246 -8.20 -2.09 32.23
CA ARG A 246 -8.99 -3.09 32.99
C ARG A 246 -9.42 -2.56 34.36
N ALA A 247 -8.57 -1.83 35.08
CA ALA A 247 -8.93 -1.21 36.35
C ALA A 247 -10.10 -0.22 36.23
N LYS A 248 -10.21 0.50 35.10
CA LYS A 248 -11.36 1.39 34.82
C LYS A 248 -12.64 0.61 34.51
N LEU A 249 -12.50 -0.65 34.11
CA LEU A 249 -13.62 -1.55 33.79
C LEU A 249 -14.01 -2.46 34.96
N GLU A 250 -13.36 -2.35 36.12
CA GLU A 250 -13.67 -3.11 37.34
C GLU A 250 -15.16 -3.08 37.74
N PRO A 251 -15.93 -1.98 37.56
CA PRO A 251 -17.36 -1.98 37.83
C PRO A 251 -18.20 -2.92 36.94
N TYR A 252 -17.63 -3.40 35.83
CA TYR A 252 -18.32 -4.24 34.84
C TYR A 252 -17.92 -5.73 34.88
N LYS A 253 -17.09 -6.14 35.85
CA LYS A 253 -16.67 -7.54 36.02
C LYS A 253 -17.84 -8.49 36.29
#